data_AF-A0A954FUN2-F1
#
_entry.id   AF-A0A954FUN2-F1
#
_cell.length_a   1.000
_cell.length_b   1.000
_cell.length_c   1.000
_cell.angle_alpha   90.00
_cell.angle_beta   90.00
_cell.angle_gamma   90.00
#
_symmetry.space_group_name_H-M   'P 1'
#
loop_
_entity.id
_entity.type
_entity.pdbx_description
1 polymer ?
#
loop_
_entity_poly.entity_id
_entity_poly.type
_entity_poly.pdbx_seq_one_letter_code
_entity_poly.pdbx_strand_id
1 'polypeptide(L)'
;SLFCSWGDYDKSQFQQDCRFHQVSYPFGSAHLNLKKQFSRSQGYPKNYGMARALQLAGISLEGTHHRGIDDARNMARLMPWIVGNQLKSDRASFQAE
;
A
#
# COMPACT_ATOMS: atom_id res chain seq x y z
N SER A 1 6.06 1.52 17.17
CA SER A 1 5.48 0.87 15.98
C SER A 1 5.77 1.72 14.75
N LEU A 2 5.82 1.12 13.55
CA LEU A 2 6.00 1.83 12.28
C LEU A 2 4.63 2.06 11.64
N PHE A 3 4.32 3.30 11.24
CA PHE A 3 3.10 3.60 10.49
C PHE A 3 3.31 3.34 9.00
N CYS A 4 2.35 2.67 8.37
CA CYS A 4 2.40 2.25 6.98
C CYS A 4 1.07 2.59 6.29
N SER A 5 1.13 3.04 5.03
CA SER A 5 -0.06 3.31 4.22
C SER A 5 0.22 3.20 2.72
N TRP A 6 -0.84 3.16 1.89
CA TRP A 6 -0.75 3.04 0.42
C TRP A 6 -0.36 4.36 -0.29
N GLY A 7 0.55 5.12 0.29
CA GLY A 7 0.90 6.46 -0.16
C GLY A 7 1.14 7.40 1.01
N ASP A 8 1.45 8.65 0.69
CA ASP A 8 1.78 9.67 1.69
C ASP A 8 0.54 10.45 2.17
N TYR A 9 -0.63 10.20 1.58
CA TYR A 9 -1.88 10.91 1.87
C TYR A 9 -2.34 10.70 3.32
N ASP A 10 -2.47 9.45 3.78
CA ASP A 10 -2.93 9.16 5.15
C ASP A 10 -2.02 9.76 6.21
N LYS A 11 -0.69 9.68 6.01
CA LYS A 11 0.29 10.35 6.88
C LYS A 11 0.04 11.86 6.93
N SER A 12 -0.14 12.48 5.76
CA SER A 12 -0.35 13.93 5.65
C SER A 12 -1.66 14.35 6.31
N GLN A 13 -2.73 13.57 6.14
CA GLN A 13 -4.04 13.80 6.77
C GLN A 13 -3.95 13.69 8.30
N PHE A 14 -3.35 12.62 8.84
CA PHE A 14 -3.16 12.51 10.29
C PHE A 14 -2.34 13.67 10.86
N GLN A 15 -1.26 14.09 10.18
CA GLN A 15 -0.46 15.22 10.63
C GLN A 15 -1.25 16.53 10.59
N GLN A 16 -2.09 16.72 9.56
CA GLN A 16 -2.95 17.88 9.43
C GLN A 16 -4.01 17.91 10.54
N ASP A 17 -4.71 16.81 10.79
CA ASP A 17 -5.71 16.69 11.86
C ASP A 17 -5.09 16.88 13.24
N CYS A 18 -3.91 16.29 13.50
CA CYS A 18 -3.22 16.48 14.77
C CYS A 18 -2.88 17.95 15.01
N ARG A 19 -2.41 18.67 13.99
CA ARG A 19 -2.17 20.12 14.07
C ARG A 19 -3.46 20.90 14.30
N PHE A 20 -4.53 20.55 13.60
CA PHE A 20 -5.83 21.22 13.71
C PHE A 20 -6.43 21.06 15.12
N HIS A 21 -6.38 19.84 15.67
CA HIS A 21 -6.89 19.52 17.00
C HIS A 21 -5.90 19.78 18.14
N GLN A 22 -4.69 20.28 17.83
CA GLN A 22 -3.63 20.55 18.81
C GLN A 22 -3.24 19.32 19.66
N VAL A 23 -3.28 18.13 19.05
CA VAL A 23 -2.85 16.89 19.69
C VAL A 23 -1.51 16.44 19.13
N SER A 24 -0.74 15.71 19.93
CA SER A 24 0.52 15.14 19.47
C SER A 24 0.26 14.06 18.40
N TYR A 25 1.11 14.03 17.38
CA TYR A 25 1.07 12.98 16.36
C TYR A 25 1.32 11.61 17.03
N PRO A 26 0.40 10.64 16.92
CA PRO A 26 0.45 9.42 17.72
C PRO A 26 1.42 8.36 17.18
N PHE A 27 1.99 8.58 16.00
CA PHE A 27 2.93 7.66 15.36
C PHE A 27 4.37 8.16 15.44
N GLY A 28 5.33 7.26 15.21
CA GLY A 28 6.74 7.64 15.10
C GLY A 28 7.03 8.53 13.89
N SER A 29 8.24 9.11 13.84
CA SER A 29 8.69 9.94 12.72
C SER A 29 8.84 9.17 11.40
N ALA A 30 9.13 7.87 11.50
CA ALA A 30 9.24 6.98 10.36
C ALA A 30 7.86 6.58 9.81
N HIS A 31 7.77 6.54 8.48
CA HIS A 31 6.59 6.06 7.75
C HIS A 31 7.04 5.25 6.55
N LEU A 32 6.38 4.11 6.32
CA LEU A 32 6.62 3.29 5.13
C LEU A 32 5.49 3.48 4.13
N ASN A 33 5.85 4.05 2.98
CA ASN A 33 4.98 4.12 1.83
C ASN A 33 4.95 2.75 1.12
N LEU A 34 3.90 1.97 1.38
CA LEU A 34 3.75 0.60 0.89
C LEU A 34 3.68 0.51 -0.63
N LYS A 35 3.17 1.55 -1.30
CA LYS A 35 3.12 1.65 -2.76
C LYS A 35 4.53 1.73 -3.37
N LYS A 36 5.41 2.54 -2.79
CA LYS A 36 6.82 2.64 -3.22
C LYS A 36 7.58 1.35 -2.90
N GLN A 37 7.36 0.79 -1.71
CA GLN A 37 8.01 -0.43 -1.27
C GLN A 37 7.62 -1.63 -2.15
N PHE A 38 6.34 -1.77 -2.51
CA PHE A 38 5.87 -2.78 -3.45
C PHE A 38 6.62 -2.69 -4.79
N SER A 39 6.63 -1.52 -5.43
CA SER A 39 7.30 -1.38 -6.73
C SER A 39 8.80 -1.67 -6.64
N ARG A 40 9.46 -1.26 -5.56
CA ARG A 40 10.87 -1.57 -5.32
C ARG A 40 11.11 -3.07 -5.19
N SER A 41 10.37 -3.75 -4.31
CA SER A 41 10.53 -5.19 -4.07
C SER A 41 10.21 -6.04 -5.29
N GLN A 42 9.30 -5.58 -6.15
CA GLN A 42 8.87 -6.30 -7.35
C GLN A 42 9.63 -5.89 -8.63
N GLY A 43 10.58 -4.95 -8.53
CA GLY A 43 11.37 -4.47 -9.65
C GLY A 43 10.56 -3.74 -10.72
N TYR A 44 9.52 -3.00 -10.32
CA TYR A 44 8.73 -2.19 -11.25
C TYR A 44 9.31 -0.77 -11.40
N PRO A 45 9.35 -0.22 -12.62
CA PRO A 45 9.91 1.12 -12.86
C PRO A 45 9.00 2.26 -12.40
N LYS A 46 7.74 1.96 -12.09
CA LYS A 46 6.75 2.93 -11.65
C LYS A 46 5.90 2.38 -10.50
N ASN A 47 5.21 3.29 -9.82
CA ASN A 47 4.32 2.98 -8.72
C ASN A 47 2.88 2.73 -9.20
N TYR A 48 2.17 1.79 -8.57
CA TYR A 48 0.80 1.42 -8.94
C TYR A 48 -0.24 1.76 -7.86
N GLY A 49 -1.50 1.95 -8.27
CA GLY A 49 -2.62 1.94 -7.34
C GLY A 49 -2.85 0.54 -6.74
N MET A 50 -3.50 0.47 -5.58
CA MET A 50 -3.64 -0.78 -4.82
C MET A 50 -4.35 -1.88 -5.61
N ALA A 51 -5.43 -1.53 -6.32
CA ALA A 51 -6.16 -2.48 -7.17
C ALA A 51 -5.25 -3.13 -8.24
N ARG A 52 -4.41 -2.33 -8.90
CA ARG A 52 -3.45 -2.87 -9.89
C ARG A 52 -2.34 -3.68 -9.22
N ALA A 53 -1.88 -3.29 -8.04
CA ALA A 53 -0.87 -4.05 -7.30
C ALA A 53 -1.40 -5.42 -6.86
N LEU A 54 -2.66 -5.50 -6.39
CA LEU A 54 -3.35 -6.75 -6.10
C LEU A 54 -3.45 -7.63 -7.35
N GLN A 55 -3.85 -7.08 -8.49
CA GLN A 55 -3.90 -7.80 -9.76
C GLN A 55 -2.53 -8.36 -10.17
N LEU A 56 -1.47 -7.55 -10.05
CA LEU A 56 -0.10 -7.97 -10.36
C LEU A 56 0.41 -9.07 -9.41
N ALA A 57 -0.10 -9.12 -8.18
CA ALA A 57 0.16 -10.17 -7.21
C ALA A 57 -0.76 -11.40 -7.38
N GLY A 58 -1.72 -11.36 -8.31
CA GLY A 58 -2.69 -12.44 -8.51
C GLY A 58 -3.74 -12.56 -7.39
N ILE A 59 -4.01 -11.46 -6.68
CA ILE A 59 -4.95 -11.40 -5.54
C ILE A 59 -6.18 -10.59 -5.96
N SER A 60 -7.37 -11.09 -5.65
CA SER A 60 -8.62 -10.35 -5.85
C SER A 60 -8.77 -9.22 -4.82
N LEU A 61 -9.23 -8.05 -5.25
CA LEU A 61 -9.64 -7.00 -4.33
C LEU A 61 -10.89 -7.45 -3.56
N GLU A 62 -10.84 -7.37 -2.24
CA GLU A 62 -11.96 -7.73 -1.36
C GLU A 62 -12.54 -6.50 -0.66
N GLY A 63 -13.86 -6.52 -0.42
CA GLY A 63 -14.58 -5.47 0.31
C GLY A 63 -15.08 -4.32 -0.58
N THR A 64 -15.46 -3.22 0.06
CA THR A 64 -15.96 -2.03 -0.63
C THR A 64 -14.82 -1.09 -0.98
N HIS A 65 -14.72 -0.69 -2.25
CA HIS A 65 -13.70 0.24 -2.70
C HIS A 65 -13.76 1.55 -1.88
N HIS A 66 -12.60 2.00 -1.38
CA HIS A 66 -12.43 3.21 -0.54
C HIS A 66 -12.97 3.12 0.89
N ARG A 67 -13.38 1.94 1.36
CA ARG A 67 -13.60 1.74 2.79
C ARG A 67 -12.27 1.49 3.47
N GLY A 68 -11.85 2.39 4.36
CA GLY A 68 -10.51 2.36 4.97
C GLY A 68 -10.11 1.02 5.61
N ILE A 69 -11.04 0.33 6.29
CA ILE A 69 -10.75 -0.99 6.87
C ILE A 69 -10.54 -2.08 5.81
N ASP A 70 -11.25 -2.03 4.69
CA ASP A 70 -11.11 -3.00 3.60
C ASP A 70 -9.80 -2.75 2.84
N ASP A 71 -9.43 -1.48 2.64
CA ASP A 71 -8.12 -1.10 2.09
C ASP A 71 -6.97 -1.59 2.99
N ALA A 72 -7.09 -1.42 4.32
CA ALA A 72 -6.11 -1.92 5.28
C ALA A 72 -5.95 -3.45 5.22
N ARG A 73 -7.05 -4.20 5.10
CA ARG A 73 -7.02 -5.67 4.93
C ARG A 73 -6.36 -6.08 3.62
N ASN A 74 -6.67 -5.40 2.52
CA ASN A 74 -6.03 -5.68 1.23
C ASN A 74 -4.52 -5.37 1.27
N MET A 75 -4.10 -4.29 1.92
CA MET A 75 -2.67 -4.02 2.15
C MET A 75 -2.00 -5.13 2.96
N ALA A 76 -2.65 -5.62 4.02
CA ALA A 76 -2.14 -6.73 4.82
C ALA A 76 -1.96 -8.01 3.98
N ARG A 77 -2.91 -8.33 3.10
CA ARG A 77 -2.82 -9.47 2.17
C ARG A 77 -1.68 -9.31 1.16
N LEU A 78 -1.38 -8.09 0.74
CA LEU A 78 -0.30 -7.80 -0.20
C LEU A 78 1.10 -7.79 0.44
N MET A 79 1.20 -7.83 1.77
CA MET A 79 2.48 -7.74 2.50
C MET A 79 3.57 -8.69 2.03
N PRO A 80 3.31 -9.99 1.71
CA PRO A 80 4.35 -10.89 1.22
C PRO A 80 5.10 -10.37 -0.02
N TRP A 81 4.41 -9.69 -0.93
CA TRP A 81 5.01 -9.04 -2.11
C TRP A 81 5.65 -7.69 -1.76
N ILE A 82 5.09 -6.95 -0.82
CA ILE A 82 5.65 -5.68 -0.38
C ILE A 82 7.03 -5.89 0.27
N VAL A 83 7.18 -6.91 1.13
CA VAL A 83 8.45 -7.19 1.81
C VAL A 83 9.41 -8.03 0.97
N GLY A 84 8.97 -8.54 -0.19
CA GLY A 84 9.80 -9.33 -1.11
C GLY A 84 9.90 -10.81 -0.78
N ASN A 85 9.07 -11.34 0.13
CA ASN A 85 8.99 -12.78 0.40
C ASN A 85 8.33 -13.55 -0.76
N GLN A 86 7.52 -12.86 -1.58
CA GLN A 86 6.97 -13.36 -2.82
C GLN A 86 7.28 -12.39 -3.96
N LEU A 87 7.57 -12.93 -5.14
CA LEU A 87 7.75 -12.16 -6.36
C LEU A 87 6.52 -12.31 -7.26
N LYS A 88 6.33 -11.34 -8.15
CA LYS A 88 5.34 -11.39 -9.22
C LYS A 88 5.38 -12.75 -9.92
N SER A 89 4.23 -13.38 -10.08
CA SER A 89 4.15 -14.63 -10.84
C SER A 89 4.42 -14.34 -12.32
N ASP A 90 5.14 -15.21 -13.01
CA ASP A 90 5.40 -15.10 -14.46
C ASP A 90 4.12 -15.14 -15.33
N ARG A 91 2.96 -15.44 -14.72
CA ARG A 91 1.65 -15.52 -15.41
C ARG A 91 1.09 -14.18 -15.89
N ALA A 92 1.72 -13.05 -15.57
CA ALA A 92 1.31 -11.74 -16.09
C ALA A 92 1.75 -11.46 -17.55
N SER A 93 2.30 -12.46 -18.25
CA SER A 93 2.75 -12.36 -19.65
C SER A 93 1.63 -12.37 -20.70
N PHE A 94 0.35 -12.45 -20.31
CA PHE A 94 -0.77 -12.39 -21.24
C PHE A 94 -1.69 -11.21 -20.90
N GLN A 95 -1.98 -10.42 -21.94
CA GLN A 95 -2.82 -9.21 -22.00
C GLN A 95 -2.08 -7.88 -21.78
N ALA A 96 -1.33 -7.51 -22.81
CA ALA A 96 -1.29 -6.15 -23.33
C ALA A 96 -1.58 -6.23 -24.84
N GLU A 97 -2.88 -6.19 -25.18
CA GLU A 97 -3.39 -5.68 -26.46
C GLU A 97 -4.20 -4.41 -26.14
#